data_AF-A0A0R3SAG9-F1
#
_entry.id   AF-A0A0R3SAG9-F1
#
_cell.length_a   1.000
_cell.length_b   1.000
_cell.length_c   1.000
_cell.angle_alpha   90.00
_cell.angle_beta   90.00
_cell.angle_gamma   90.00
#
_symmetry.space_group_name_H-M   'P 1'
#
loop_
_entity.id
_entity.type
_entity.pdbx_description
1 polymer ?
#
loop_
_entity_poly.entity_id
_entity_poly.type
_entity_poly.pdbx_seq_one_letter_code
_entity_poly.pdbx_strand_id
1 'polypeptide(L)'
;MTPQDEFDKIIEFANTLTGQLFIDKYTRSPFELTLDILPIPGGTCKIFFSSSYPEIKPGWIVTFGRQVVDAVFPVEVSTILQAFMCCMFVITKRLEEELPSAVVEFDPSFFYLLNLRLPGHSVGTFFV
;
A
#
# COMPACT_ATOMS: atom_id res chain seq x y z
N MET A 1 4.84 17.82 0.55
CA MET A 1 5.28 16.87 -0.49
C MET A 1 4.18 16.85 -1.53
N THR A 2 4.54 16.96 -2.81
CA THR A 2 3.52 16.94 -3.87
C THR A 2 3.10 15.49 -4.16
N PRO A 3 1.93 15.24 -4.78
CA PRO A 3 1.58 13.90 -5.25
C PRO A 3 2.69 13.27 -6.08
N GLN A 4 3.33 14.06 -6.95
CA GLN A 4 4.41 13.62 -7.82
C GLN A 4 5.61 13.09 -7.01
N ASP A 5 6.05 13.83 -5.99
CA ASP A 5 7.17 13.41 -5.13
C ASP A 5 6.87 12.10 -4.40
N GLU A 6 5.62 11.89 -3.97
CA GLU A 6 5.19 10.65 -3.31
C GLU A 6 5.17 9.48 -4.29
N PHE A 7 4.70 9.71 -5.53
CA PHE A 7 4.75 8.70 -6.58
C PHE A 7 6.17 8.30 -6.95
N ASP A 8 7.07 9.27 -7.07
CA ASP A 8 8.45 9.00 -7.44
C ASP A 8 9.15 8.12 -6.40
N LYS A 9 8.88 8.33 -5.11
CA LYS A 9 9.36 7.44 -4.03
C LYS A 9 8.79 6.02 -4.12
N ILE A 10 7.51 5.87 -4.45
CA ILE A 10 6.88 4.54 -4.60
C ILE A 10 7.51 3.80 -5.80
N ILE A 11 7.71 4.51 -6.91
CA ILE A 11 8.31 3.95 -8.12
C ILE A 11 9.79 3.61 -7.89
N GLU A 12 10.52 4.47 -7.18
CA GLU A 12 11.90 4.21 -6.78
C GLU A 12 11.98 2.91 -5.97
N PHE A 13 11.13 2.75 -4.95
CA PHE A 13 11.05 1.51 -4.19
C PHE A 13 10.68 0.31 -5.06
N ALA A 14 9.64 0.41 -5.89
CA ALA A 14 9.17 -0.68 -6.75
C ALA A 14 10.25 -1.18 -7.71
N ASN A 15 11.17 -0.32 -8.14
CA ASN A 15 12.30 -0.66 -9.02
C ASN A 15 13.52 -1.24 -8.28
N THR A 16 13.53 -1.24 -6.94
CA THR A 16 14.58 -1.93 -6.18
C THR A 16 14.40 -3.45 -6.25
N LEU A 17 15.48 -4.20 -5.98
CA LEU A 17 15.41 -5.66 -5.88
C LEU A 17 14.37 -6.11 -4.84
N THR A 18 14.25 -5.39 -3.71
CA THR A 18 13.25 -5.70 -2.68
C THR A 18 11.83 -5.39 -3.15
N GLY A 19 11.61 -4.26 -3.85
CA GLY A 19 10.31 -3.92 -4.42
C GLY A 19 9.84 -4.95 -5.45
N GLN A 20 10.77 -5.43 -6.29
CA GLN A 20 10.51 -6.48 -7.30
C GLN A 20 10.16 -7.85 -6.71
N LEU A 21 10.35 -8.08 -5.41
CA LEU A 21 9.83 -9.29 -4.75
C LEU A 21 8.31 -9.23 -4.54
N PHE A 22 7.74 -8.02 -4.46
CA PHE A 22 6.33 -7.81 -4.16
C PHE A 22 5.55 -7.27 -5.35
N ILE A 23 6.19 -6.48 -6.23
CA ILE A 23 5.55 -5.72 -7.29
C ILE A 23 6.11 -6.18 -8.65
N ASP A 24 5.25 -6.64 -9.55
CA ASP A 24 5.62 -7.01 -10.92
C ASP A 24 5.60 -5.77 -11.83
N LYS A 25 4.47 -5.06 -11.84
CA LYS A 25 4.22 -3.93 -12.74
C LYS A 25 3.47 -2.83 -12.03
N TYR A 26 3.54 -1.64 -12.59
CA TYR A 26 2.73 -0.52 -12.15
C TYR A 26 2.19 0.26 -13.34
N THR A 27 0.96 0.74 -13.20
CA THR A 27 0.30 1.63 -14.15
C THR A 27 -0.09 2.90 -13.45
N ARG A 28 0.24 4.04 -14.06
CA ARG A 28 -0.08 5.35 -13.54
C ARG A 28 -1.13 6.03 -14.42
N SER A 29 -2.17 6.51 -13.77
CA SER A 29 -3.20 7.38 -14.31
C SER A 29 -3.17 8.74 -13.57
N PRO A 30 -3.83 9.79 -14.07
CA PRO A 30 -3.80 11.13 -13.45
C PRO A 30 -4.22 11.17 -11.98
N PHE A 31 -5.07 10.23 -11.54
CA PHE A 31 -5.67 10.19 -10.20
C PHE A 31 -5.60 8.80 -9.56
N GLU A 32 -4.82 7.89 -10.15
CA GLU A 32 -4.72 6.50 -9.70
C GLU A 32 -3.32 5.93 -9.97
N LEU A 33 -2.81 5.15 -9.02
CA LEU A 33 -1.69 4.24 -9.20
C LEU A 33 -2.18 2.80 -8.98
N THR A 34 -1.96 1.94 -9.95
CA THR A 34 -2.21 0.50 -9.85
C THR A 34 -0.88 -0.24 -9.84
N LEU A 35 -0.71 -1.20 -8.92
CA LEU A 35 0.46 -2.04 -8.72
C LEU A 35 0.03 -3.51 -8.81
N ASP A 36 0.66 -4.29 -9.68
CA ASP A 36 0.45 -5.74 -9.78
C ASP A 36 1.33 -6.45 -8.76
N ILE A 37 0.74 -7.32 -7.93
CA ILE A 37 1.39 -7.96 -6.79
C ILE A 37 1.88 -9.37 -7.17
N LEU A 38 3.01 -9.82 -6.61
CA LEU A 38 3.57 -11.16 -6.78
C LEU A 38 3.26 -12.10 -5.59
N PRO A 39 3.27 -13.44 -5.79
CA PRO A 39 3.44 -14.17 -7.05
C PRO A 39 2.14 -14.26 -7.87
N ILE A 40 2.22 -14.18 -9.21
CA ILE A 40 1.07 -14.20 -10.13
C ILE A 40 0.17 -15.43 -9.90
N PRO A 41 -1.17 -15.28 -9.76
CA PRO A 41 -1.96 -14.08 -10.09
C PRO A 41 -2.01 -13.00 -9.00
N GLY A 42 -1.36 -13.22 -7.85
CA GLY A 42 -0.79 -12.28 -6.86
C GLY A 42 -1.56 -11.07 -6.34
N GLY A 43 -2.53 -10.53 -7.06
CA GLY A 43 -3.39 -9.43 -6.65
C GLY A 43 -3.04 -8.10 -7.32
N THR A 44 -3.82 -7.08 -6.99
CA THR A 44 -3.55 -5.68 -7.36
C THR A 44 -3.69 -4.78 -6.15
N CYS A 45 -2.78 -3.82 -5.96
CA CYS A 45 -2.97 -2.67 -5.09
C CYS A 45 -3.34 -1.47 -5.97
N LYS A 46 -4.36 -0.73 -5.56
CA LYS A 46 -4.77 0.52 -6.18
C LYS A 46 -4.75 1.63 -5.16
N ILE A 47 -4.21 2.77 -5.53
CA ILE A 47 -4.19 3.99 -4.73
C ILE A 47 -4.89 5.07 -5.55
N PHE A 48 -5.91 5.69 -4.97
CA PHE A 48 -6.74 6.70 -5.60
C PHE A 48 -6.55 8.03 -4.88
N PHE A 49 -6.51 9.12 -5.64
CA PHE A 49 -6.47 10.48 -5.10
C PHE A 49 -7.26 11.42 -6.01
N SER A 50 -7.38 12.69 -5.64
CA SER A 50 -8.13 13.67 -6.45
C SER A 50 -7.29 14.92 -6.70
N SER A 51 -7.78 15.78 -7.60
CA SER A 51 -7.21 17.12 -7.81
C SER A 51 -7.29 18.01 -6.57
N SER A 52 -8.11 17.64 -5.58
CA SER A 52 -8.24 18.33 -4.28
C SER A 52 -7.35 17.68 -3.22
N TYR A 53 -6.27 17.01 -3.60
CA TYR A 53 -5.26 16.54 -2.65
C TYR A 53 -4.33 17.70 -2.28
N PRO A 54 -4.04 17.95 -0.98
CA PRO A 54 -4.25 17.04 0.15
C PRO A 54 -5.56 17.25 0.95
N GLU A 55 -6.46 18.13 0.54
CA GLU A 55 -7.71 18.40 1.26
C GLU A 55 -8.63 17.17 1.33
N ILE A 56 -8.68 16.40 0.24
CA ILE A 56 -9.33 15.09 0.18
C ILE A 56 -8.26 14.01 0.30
N LYS A 57 -8.39 13.20 1.35
CA LYS A 57 -7.46 12.10 1.67
C LYS A 57 -7.49 11.02 0.58
N PRO A 58 -6.34 10.38 0.29
CA PRO A 58 -6.28 9.32 -0.70
C PRO A 58 -7.00 8.06 -0.20
N GLY A 59 -7.50 7.27 -1.14
CA GLY A 59 -8.04 5.93 -0.88
C GLY A 59 -7.08 4.85 -1.36
N TRP A 60 -7.23 3.64 -0.85
CA TRP A 60 -6.49 2.48 -1.35
C TRP A 60 -7.33 1.21 -1.26
N ILE A 61 -7.03 0.25 -2.14
CA ILE A 61 -7.68 -1.06 -2.20
C ILE A 61 -6.62 -2.08 -2.60
N VAL A 62 -6.57 -3.21 -1.89
CA VAL A 62 -5.80 -4.40 -2.27
C VAL A 62 -6.77 -5.52 -2.62
N THR A 63 -6.63 -6.09 -3.80
CA THR A 63 -7.44 -7.21 -4.28
C THR A 63 -6.57 -8.43 -4.46
N PHE A 64 -6.98 -9.58 -3.94
CA PHE A 64 -6.34 -10.88 -4.16
C PHE A 64 -7.36 -11.89 -4.68
N GLY A 65 -7.34 -12.16 -5.99
CA GLY A 65 -8.37 -13.01 -6.61
C GLY A 65 -9.76 -12.42 -6.45
N ARG A 66 -10.62 -13.04 -5.62
CA ARG A 66 -11.98 -12.55 -5.31
C ARG A 66 -12.06 -11.75 -4.00
N GLN A 67 -10.99 -11.72 -3.21
CA GLN A 67 -10.96 -11.02 -1.92
C GLN A 67 -10.53 -9.57 -2.13
N VAL A 68 -11.22 -8.65 -1.47
CA VAL A 68 -10.93 -7.21 -1.52
C VAL A 68 -10.74 -6.73 -0.09
N VAL A 69 -9.60 -6.09 0.17
CA VAL A 69 -9.31 -5.34 1.39
C VAL A 69 -9.20 -3.88 1.01
N ASP A 70 -10.00 -3.02 1.62
CA ASP A 70 -10.12 -1.62 1.23
C ASP A 70 -9.88 -0.64 2.39
N ALA A 71 -10.11 0.65 2.10
CA ALA A 71 -9.94 1.77 3.00
C ALA A 71 -10.90 1.80 4.20
N VAL A 72 -11.75 0.79 4.45
CA VAL A 72 -12.44 0.59 5.75
C VAL A 72 -11.49 -0.01 6.80
N PHE A 73 -10.22 0.36 6.68
CA PHE A 73 -9.13 -0.05 7.54
C PHE A 73 -9.11 0.86 8.78
N PRO A 74 -8.80 0.35 9.98
CA PRO A 74 -8.89 1.11 11.24
C PRO A 74 -7.83 2.22 11.39
N VAL A 75 -7.06 2.51 10.34
CA VAL A 75 -6.00 3.51 10.31
C VAL A 75 -6.29 4.50 9.19
N GLU A 76 -6.48 5.75 9.59
CA GLU A 76 -6.74 6.84 8.67
C GLU A 76 -5.46 7.25 7.92
N VAL A 77 -5.51 7.18 6.59
CA VAL A 77 -4.42 7.61 5.71
C VAL A 77 -4.57 9.09 5.38
N SER A 78 -3.47 9.85 5.42
CA SER A 78 -3.45 11.27 5.07
C SER A 78 -2.60 11.55 3.83
N THR A 79 -1.76 10.62 3.41
CA THR A 79 -0.84 10.78 2.27
C THR A 79 -0.85 9.57 1.34
N ILE A 80 -0.39 9.76 0.10
CA ILE A 80 -0.30 8.70 -0.91
C ILE A 80 0.72 7.65 -0.44
N LEU A 81 1.81 8.08 0.20
CA LEU A 81 2.77 7.17 0.84
C LEU A 81 2.13 6.33 1.95
N GLN A 82 1.32 6.93 2.82
CA GLN A 82 0.63 6.16 3.87
C GLN A 82 -0.37 5.16 3.28
N ALA A 83 -1.08 5.54 2.21
CA ALA A 83 -1.93 4.61 1.46
C ALA A 83 -1.13 3.44 0.86
N PHE A 84 0.04 3.72 0.29
CA PHE A 84 0.97 2.69 -0.19
C PHE A 84 1.50 1.81 0.94
N MET A 85 1.86 2.38 2.10
CA MET A 85 2.27 1.62 3.27
C MET A 85 1.18 0.68 3.76
N CYS A 86 -0.09 1.10 3.75
CA CYS A 86 -1.22 0.22 4.05
C CYS A 86 -1.32 -0.95 3.07
N CYS A 87 -1.22 -0.68 1.76
CA CYS A 87 -1.18 -1.74 0.74
C CYS A 87 -0.06 -2.75 1.04
N MET A 88 1.18 -2.27 1.20
CA MET A 88 2.34 -3.12 1.46
C MET A 88 2.23 -3.88 2.77
N PHE A 89 1.63 -3.29 3.81
CA PHE A 89 1.36 -3.97 5.07
C PHE A 89 0.39 -5.13 4.87
N VAL A 90 -0.71 -4.93 4.13
CA VAL A 90 -1.66 -6.00 3.81
C VAL A 90 -1.01 -7.10 2.97
N ILE A 91 -0.20 -6.72 1.96
CA ILE A 91 0.53 -7.66 1.10
C ILE A 91 1.50 -8.52 1.92
N THR A 92 2.37 -7.89 2.69
CA THR A 92 3.40 -8.58 3.48
C THR A 92 2.77 -9.48 4.54
N LYS A 93 1.71 -9.03 5.21
CA LYS A 93 0.96 -9.90 6.16
C LYS A 93 0.32 -11.10 5.49
N ARG A 94 -0.20 -10.96 4.26
CA ARG A 94 -0.75 -12.10 3.51
C ARG A 94 0.33 -13.10 3.10
N LEU A 95 1.53 -12.61 2.77
CA LEU A 95 2.67 -13.43 2.37
C LEU A 95 3.46 -13.97 3.57
N GLU A 96 3.03 -13.68 4.81
CA GLU A 96 3.76 -14.01 6.04
C GLU A 96 5.18 -13.42 6.09
N GLU A 97 5.37 -12.29 5.42
CA GLU A 97 6.63 -11.54 5.33
C GLU A 97 6.59 -10.28 6.22
N GLU A 98 7.76 -9.75 6.53
CA GLU A 98 7.88 -8.45 7.19
C GLU A 98 7.76 -7.29 6.20
N LEU A 99 7.27 -6.14 6.68
CA LEU A 99 7.23 -4.93 5.87
C LEU A 99 8.67 -4.47 5.58
N PRO A 100 9.07 -4.25 4.31
CA PRO A 100 10.42 -3.82 3.99
C PRO A 100 10.80 -2.53 4.72
N SER A 101 12.02 -2.46 5.24
CA SER A 101 12.53 -1.29 5.97
C SER A 101 12.44 0.00 5.15
N ALA A 102 12.71 -0.06 3.84
CA ALA A 102 12.58 1.06 2.93
C ALA A 102 11.14 1.65 2.89
N VAL A 103 10.12 0.80 3.08
CA VAL A 103 8.72 1.24 3.17
C VAL A 103 8.42 1.81 4.56
N VAL A 104 8.99 1.23 5.62
CA VAL A 104 8.89 1.76 6.99
C VAL A 104 9.47 3.17 7.09
N GLU A 105 10.57 3.43 6.37
CA GLU A 105 11.24 4.73 6.33
C GLU A 105 10.41 5.85 5.70
N PHE A 106 9.35 5.53 4.93
CA PHE A 106 8.44 6.54 4.40
C PHE A 106 7.70 7.30 5.50
N ASP A 107 7.27 6.59 6.56
CA ASP A 107 6.67 7.18 7.76
C ASP A 107 6.74 6.20 8.95
N PRO A 108 7.83 6.22 9.75
CA PRO A 108 8.00 5.31 10.88
C PRO A 108 6.91 5.44 11.94
N SER A 109 6.36 6.65 12.12
CA SER A 109 5.29 6.90 13.09
C SER A 109 3.98 6.24 12.65
N PHE A 110 3.68 6.31 11.35
CA PHE A 110 2.55 5.63 10.77
C PHE A 110 2.68 4.11 10.83
N PHE A 111 3.88 3.57 10.57
CA PHE A 111 4.14 2.14 10.73
C PHE A 111 3.89 1.63 12.16
N TYR A 112 4.28 2.41 13.17
CA TYR A 112 3.98 2.09 14.56
C TYR A 112 2.46 2.02 14.81
N LEU A 113 1.69 2.99 14.27
CA LEU A 113 0.23 2.99 14.36
C LEU A 113 -0.42 1.79 13.66
N LEU A 114 0.09 1.41 12.48
CA LEU A 114 -0.37 0.21 11.76
C LEU A 114 -0.23 -1.05 12.62
N ASN A 115 0.95 -1.27 13.21
CA ASN A 115 1.18 -2.44 14.06
C ASN A 115 0.36 -2.43 15.35
N LEU A 116 0.17 -1.26 15.95
CA LEU A 116 -0.62 -1.13 17.18
C LEU A 116 -2.10 -1.43 16.94
N ARG A 117 -2.63 -1.02 15.78
CA ARG A 117 -4.04 -1.24 15.41
C ARG A 117 -4.31 -2.62 14.83
N LEU A 118 -3.30 -3.26 14.24
CA LEU A 118 -3.43 -4.56 13.57
C LEU A 118 -2.26 -5.49 13.91
N PRO A 119 -2.18 -5.99 15.16
CA PRO A 119 -1.14 -6.92 15.55
C PRO A 119 -1.35 -8.28 14.85
N GLY A 120 -0.32 -8.70 14.10
CA GLY A 120 0.05 -10.09 13.78
C GLY A 120 -0.92 -10.95 12.96
N HIS A 121 -2.20 -11.02 13.32
CA HIS A 121 -3.18 -12.00 12.83
C HIS A 121 -4.55 -11.41 12.46
N SER A 122 -4.80 -10.13 12.77
CA SER A 122 -6.11 -9.48 12.58
C SER A 122 -6.42 -9.10 11.13
N VAL A 123 -5.43 -9.12 10.23
CA VAL A 123 -5.70 -8.97 8.79
C VAL A 123 -6.34 -10.26 8.24
N GLY A 124 -6.00 -11.43 8.81
CA GLY A 124 -6.59 -12.75 8.52
C GLY A 124 -8.12 -12.76 8.53
N THR A 125 -8.72 -12.06 9.49
CA THR A 125 -10.18 -11.95 9.65
C THR A 125 -10.88 -11.06 8.62
N PHE A 126 -10.15 -10.25 7.85
CA PHE A 126 -10.68 -9.54 6.67
C PHE A 126 -10.51 -10.37 5.38
N PHE A 127 -9.83 -11.51 5.45
CA PHE A 127 -9.57 -12.43 4.33
C PHE A 127 -10.46 -13.68 4.36
N VAL A 128 -11.64 -13.64 4.99
CA VAL A 128 -12.60 -14.76 5.00
C VAL A 128 -13.28 -14.89 3.65
#